data_AF-A0A6M4BL34-F1
#
_entry.id   AF-A0A6M4BL34-F1
#
_cell.length_a   1.000
_cell.length_b   1.000
_cell.length_c   1.000
_cell.angle_alpha   90.00
_cell.angle_beta   90.00
_cell.angle_gamma   90.00
#
_symmetry.space_group_name_H-M   'P 1'
#
loop_
_entity.id
_entity.type
_entity.pdbx_description
1 polymer ?
#
loop_
_entity_poly.entity_id
_entity_poly.type
_entity_poly.pdbx_seq_one_letter_code
_entity_poly.pdbx_strand_id
1 'polypeptide(L)'
;SVSDVLKKNEALSLRKSILVAEEKNIGSEIRKFMIRPVLTQIDAHQPLEYLTEMRQVSILFVTLKPKECPFPQLVTIVNNSYQITCEIVYKSMGCVNKIILFDKDIMILVVFGLRGFKHESEAQAALKCAYSIKKSLSALDGVHEVSIGVTTGQVYCGVVGHPLRREFTVIGAIVNKAARLM
;
A
#
# COMPACT_ATOMS: atom_id res chain seq x y z
N SER A 1 31.20 -12.00 2.97
CA SER A 1 32.25 -13.05 3.00
C SER A 1 31.65 -14.39 2.56
N VAL A 2 32.46 -15.44 2.35
CA VAL A 2 31.97 -16.80 1.97
C VAL A 2 30.93 -17.34 2.96
N SER A 3 31.04 -16.96 4.25
CA SER A 3 30.06 -17.30 5.28
C SER A 3 28.68 -16.64 5.08
N ASP A 4 28.62 -15.45 4.49
CA ASP A 4 27.35 -14.77 4.20
C ASP A 4 26.61 -15.41 3.03
N VAL A 5 27.36 -15.91 2.03
CA VAL A 5 26.80 -16.63 0.88
C VAL A 5 26.24 -17.98 1.32
N LEU A 6 26.96 -18.71 2.19
CA LEU A 6 26.50 -19.98 2.77
C LEU A 6 25.24 -19.80 3.62
N LYS A 7 25.20 -18.80 4.51
CA LYS A 7 24.00 -18.46 5.31
C LYS A 7 22.82 -18.04 4.44
N LYS A 8 23.08 -17.30 3.35
CA LYS A 8 22.04 -16.90 2.39
C LYS A 8 21.46 -18.11 1.67
N ASN A 9 22.29 -19.08 1.29
CA ASN A 9 21.84 -20.32 0.66
C ASN A 9 21.06 -21.24 1.61
N GLU A 10 21.44 -21.34 2.89
CA GLU A 10 20.66 -22.05 3.91
C GLU A 10 19.31 -21.37 4.20
N ALA A 11 19.28 -20.03 4.28
CA ALA A 11 18.03 -19.30 4.51
C ALA A 11 17.06 -19.39 3.31
N LEU A 12 17.59 -19.50 2.09
CA LEU A 12 16.81 -19.70 0.87
C LEU A 12 16.31 -21.15 0.72
N SER A 13 17.06 -22.15 1.19
CA SER A 13 16.64 -23.56 1.12
C SER A 13 15.38 -23.85 1.96
N LEU A 14 15.19 -23.11 3.05
CA LEU A 14 13.97 -23.15 3.88
C LEU A 14 12.76 -22.48 3.21
N ARG A 15 12.97 -21.73 2.12
CA ARG A 15 11.92 -20.99 1.39
C ARG A 15 11.87 -21.41 -0.07
N LYS A 16 11.50 -22.67 -0.30
CA LYS A 16 11.36 -23.29 -1.64
C LYS A 16 10.58 -22.43 -2.65
N SER A 17 9.59 -21.67 -2.20
CA SER A 17 8.81 -20.78 -3.08
C SER A 17 9.65 -19.65 -3.71
N ILE A 18 10.69 -19.15 -3.05
CA ILE A 18 11.59 -18.13 -3.59
C ILE A 18 12.44 -18.74 -4.71
N LEU A 19 12.97 -19.94 -4.50
CA LEU A 19 13.75 -20.67 -5.49
C LEU A 19 12.89 -20.97 -6.74
N VAL A 20 11.66 -21.45 -6.54
CA VAL A 20 10.72 -21.70 -7.64
C VAL A 20 10.37 -20.42 -8.39
N ALA A 21 10.22 -19.29 -7.70
CA ALA A 21 9.93 -18.00 -8.33
C ALA A 21 11.12 -17.50 -9.17
N GLU A 22 12.35 -17.72 -8.69
CA GLU A 22 13.59 -17.39 -9.40
C GLU A 22 13.75 -18.28 -10.65
N GLU A 23 13.56 -19.59 -10.52
CA GLU A 23 13.57 -20.55 -11.64
C GLU A 23 12.53 -20.20 -12.72
N LYS A 24 11.33 -19.80 -12.29
CA LYS A 24 10.24 -19.39 -13.21
C LYS A 24 10.39 -17.97 -13.74
N ASN A 25 11.41 -17.22 -13.30
CA ASN A 25 11.67 -15.84 -13.68
C ASN A 25 10.43 -14.91 -13.59
N ILE A 26 9.57 -15.11 -12.58
CA ILE A 26 8.33 -14.34 -12.43
C ILE A 26 8.58 -12.91 -11.89
N GLY A 27 9.84 -12.51 -11.73
CA GLY A 27 10.24 -11.23 -11.17
C GLY A 27 9.62 -10.05 -11.90
N SER A 28 9.53 -10.10 -13.24
CA SER A 28 8.91 -9.04 -14.04
C SER A 28 7.40 -8.91 -13.78
N GLU A 29 6.70 -10.02 -13.59
CA GLU A 29 5.25 -10.06 -13.40
C GLU A 29 4.81 -9.55 -12.02
N ILE A 30 5.63 -9.82 -10.98
CA ILE A 30 5.30 -9.44 -9.60
C ILE A 30 5.63 -7.97 -9.29
N ARG A 31 6.36 -7.27 -10.17
CA ARG A 31 6.70 -5.84 -9.98
C ARG A 31 5.48 -4.94 -9.84
N LYS A 32 4.36 -5.29 -10.46
CA LYS A 32 3.10 -4.53 -10.36
C LYS A 32 2.50 -4.48 -8.94
N PHE A 33 2.95 -5.35 -8.04
CA PHE A 33 2.52 -5.37 -6.64
C PHE A 33 3.44 -4.55 -5.72
N MET A 34 4.49 -3.93 -6.26
CA MET A 34 5.39 -3.06 -5.52
C MET A 34 5.04 -1.60 -5.74
N ILE A 35 5.02 -0.82 -4.66
CA ILE A 35 4.82 0.63 -4.77
C ILE A 35 6.01 1.29 -5.50
N ARG A 36 5.72 2.40 -6.18
CA ARG A 36 6.71 3.10 -7.01
C ARG A 36 8.01 3.48 -6.26
N PRO A 37 8.01 3.98 -5.02
CA PRO A 37 9.24 4.30 -4.31
C PRO A 37 10.19 3.09 -4.15
N VAL A 38 9.62 1.90 -3.94
CA VAL A 38 10.41 0.65 -3.83
C VAL A 38 10.96 0.24 -5.19
N LEU A 39 10.11 0.26 -6.23
CA LEU A 39 10.53 -0.05 -7.60
C LEU A 39 11.67 0.86 -8.07
N THR A 40 11.56 2.17 -7.83
CA THR A 40 12.59 3.13 -8.23
C THR A 40 13.95 2.84 -7.58
N GLN A 41 13.98 2.40 -6.31
CA GLN A 41 15.25 2.04 -5.67
C GLN A 41 15.82 0.72 -6.19
N ILE A 42 14.96 -0.27 -6.44
CA ILE A 42 15.36 -1.54 -7.07
C ILE A 42 15.99 -1.27 -8.43
N ASP A 43 15.35 -0.44 -9.26
CA ASP A 43 15.82 -0.13 -10.62
C ASP A 43 17.11 0.70 -10.59
N ALA A 44 17.26 1.58 -9.60
CA ALA A 44 18.48 2.36 -9.38
C ALA A 44 19.61 1.55 -8.72
N HIS A 45 19.41 0.26 -8.43
CA HIS A 45 20.35 -0.61 -7.73
C HIS A 45 20.82 -0.02 -6.39
N GLN A 46 19.91 0.69 -5.69
CA GLN A 46 20.18 1.34 -4.42
C GLN A 46 19.68 0.50 -3.23
N PRO A 47 20.34 0.60 -2.07
CA PRO A 47 19.85 -0.01 -0.83
C PRO A 47 18.43 0.47 -0.49
N LEU A 48 17.53 -0.45 -0.13
CA LEU A 48 16.16 -0.10 0.27
C LEU A 48 16.11 0.68 1.58
N GLU A 49 17.17 0.60 2.38
CA GLU A 49 17.37 1.33 3.62
C GLU A 49 17.32 2.85 3.39
N TYR A 50 17.62 3.33 2.17
CA TYR A 50 17.50 4.75 1.80
C TYR A 50 16.06 5.26 1.69
N LEU A 51 15.08 4.37 1.75
CA LEU A 51 13.66 4.73 1.90
C LEU A 51 13.28 5.01 3.36
N THR A 52 14.19 4.76 4.30
CA THR A 52 13.95 4.96 5.73
C THR A 52 14.08 6.43 6.09
N GLU A 53 12.98 7.04 6.52
CA GLU A 53 12.97 8.45 6.93
C GLU A 53 11.76 8.80 7.79
N MET A 54 11.91 9.86 8.59
CA MET A 54 10.79 10.55 9.20
C MET A 54 10.29 11.63 8.24
N ARG A 55 9.02 11.57 7.86
CA ARG A 55 8.43 12.53 6.92
C ARG A 55 7.02 12.92 7.33
N GLN A 56 6.68 14.19 7.08
CA GLN A 56 5.30 14.66 7.09
C GLN A 56 4.56 14.13 5.86
N VAL A 57 3.49 13.38 6.09
CA VAL A 57 2.63 12.81 5.04
C VAL A 57 1.17 13.11 5.37
N SER A 58 0.30 12.98 4.36
CA SER A 58 -1.15 12.89 4.58
C SER A 58 -1.63 11.46 4.35
N ILE A 59 -2.35 10.92 5.33
CA ILE A 59 -2.88 9.55 5.33
C ILE A 59 -4.38 9.61 5.07
N LEU A 60 -4.86 8.76 4.15
CA LEU A 60 -6.27 8.43 4.06
C LEU A 60 -6.42 6.96 4.42
N PHE A 61 -7.29 6.70 5.37
CA PHE A 61 -7.74 5.35 5.71
C PHE A 61 -9.16 5.22 5.16
N VAL A 62 -9.31 4.50 4.05
CA VAL A 62 -10.59 4.30 3.37
C VAL A 62 -11.16 2.97 3.83
N THR A 63 -12.36 3.01 4.39
CA THR A 63 -13.13 1.82 4.80
C THR A 63 -14.38 1.71 3.96
N LEU A 64 -14.61 0.52 3.43
CA LEU A 64 -15.76 0.18 2.61
C LEU A 64 -16.45 -1.04 3.22
N LYS A 65 -17.73 -0.90 3.55
CA LYS A 65 -18.55 -2.00 4.03
C LYS A 65 -19.43 -2.54 2.89
N PRO A 66 -19.16 -3.75 2.38
CA PRO A 66 -20.04 -4.37 1.41
C PRO A 66 -21.35 -4.82 2.07
N LYS A 67 -22.42 -4.85 1.29
CA LYS A 67 -23.66 -5.56 1.64
C LYS A 67 -23.36 -7.06 1.73
N GLU A 68 -24.20 -7.80 2.44
CA GLU A 68 -24.04 -9.25 2.50
C GLU A 68 -24.13 -9.86 1.11
N CYS A 69 -23.06 -10.55 0.69
CA CYS A 69 -22.95 -11.13 -0.64
C CYS A 69 -22.09 -12.41 -0.61
N PRO A 70 -22.24 -13.29 -1.61
CA PRO A 70 -21.34 -14.42 -1.81
C PRO A 70 -19.89 -14.00 -2.02
N PHE A 71 -18.94 -14.89 -1.67
CA PHE A 71 -17.50 -14.63 -1.79
C PHE A 71 -17.04 -14.18 -3.19
N PRO A 72 -17.52 -14.75 -4.32
CA PRO A 72 -17.13 -14.26 -5.64
C PRO A 72 -17.50 -12.80 -5.89
N GLN A 73 -18.66 -12.35 -5.39
CA GLN A 73 -19.09 -10.96 -5.51
C GLN A 73 -18.23 -10.04 -4.63
N LEU A 74 -17.87 -10.49 -3.43
CA LEU A 74 -16.96 -9.76 -2.55
C LEU A 74 -15.60 -9.53 -3.24
N VAL A 75 -15.03 -10.54 -3.91
CA VAL A 75 -13.79 -10.40 -4.68
C VAL A 75 -13.92 -9.35 -5.77
N THR A 76 -15.06 -9.32 -6.49
CA THR A 76 -15.33 -8.27 -7.49
C THR A 76 -15.41 -6.88 -6.87
N ILE A 77 -16.07 -6.73 -5.72
CA ILE A 77 -16.15 -5.46 -4.99
C ILE A 77 -14.75 -5.01 -4.53
N VAL A 78 -13.93 -5.92 -3.98
CA VAL A 78 -12.54 -5.65 -3.60
C VAL A 78 -11.72 -5.18 -4.80
N ASN A 79 -11.81 -5.89 -5.93
CA ASN A 79 -11.06 -5.52 -7.13
C ASN A 79 -11.49 -4.15 -7.66
N ASN A 80 -12.79 -3.90 -7.79
CA ASN A 80 -13.29 -2.65 -8.35
C ASN A 80 -12.99 -1.46 -7.43
N SER A 81 -13.16 -1.63 -6.12
CA SER A 81 -12.81 -0.58 -5.14
C SER A 81 -11.32 -0.26 -5.15
N TYR A 82 -10.45 -1.27 -5.27
CA TYR A 82 -9.01 -1.07 -5.42
C TYR A 82 -8.67 -0.31 -6.71
N GLN A 83 -9.24 -0.71 -7.86
CA GLN A 83 -8.99 -0.07 -9.14
C GLN A 83 -9.43 1.40 -9.16
N ILE A 84 -10.66 1.68 -8.71
CA ILE A 84 -11.20 3.05 -8.61
C ILE A 84 -10.30 3.91 -7.70
N THR A 85 -9.91 3.37 -6.55
CA THR A 85 -9.05 4.09 -5.60
C THR A 85 -7.68 4.38 -6.22
N CYS A 86 -7.05 3.38 -6.86
CA CYS A 86 -5.77 3.55 -7.55
C CYS A 86 -5.84 4.62 -8.63
N GLU A 87 -6.88 4.62 -9.46
CA GLU A 87 -7.02 5.60 -10.54
C GLU A 87 -7.12 7.04 -10.02
N ILE A 88 -7.93 7.27 -8.98
CA ILE A 88 -8.11 8.61 -8.39
C ILE A 88 -6.83 9.08 -7.70
N VAL A 89 -6.20 8.19 -6.94
CA VAL A 89 -5.01 8.48 -6.13
C VAL A 89 -3.80 8.77 -7.03
N TYR A 90 -3.61 7.96 -8.08
CA TYR A 90 -2.48 8.09 -8.99
C TYR A 90 -2.50 9.44 -9.73
N LYS A 91 -3.68 9.91 -10.17
CA LYS A 91 -3.85 11.23 -10.81
C LYS A 91 -3.45 12.41 -9.91
N SER A 92 -3.45 12.20 -8.60
CA SER A 92 -3.12 13.22 -7.61
C SER A 92 -1.76 12.99 -6.94
N MET A 93 -0.89 12.18 -7.56
CA MET A 93 0.45 11.85 -7.04
C MET A 93 0.41 11.20 -5.64
N GLY A 94 -0.68 10.53 -5.28
CA GLY A 94 -0.72 9.71 -4.07
C GLY A 94 -0.26 8.28 -4.32
N CYS A 95 -0.15 7.49 -3.26
CA CYS A 95 0.21 6.09 -3.33
C CYS A 95 -0.75 5.23 -2.51
N VAL A 96 -1.37 4.22 -3.15
CA VAL A 96 -2.08 3.16 -2.44
C VAL A 96 -1.04 2.19 -1.88
N ASN A 97 -0.93 2.13 -0.55
CA ASN A 97 0.12 1.36 0.12
C ASN A 97 -0.34 -0.06 0.47
N LYS A 98 -1.55 -0.21 1.01
CA LYS A 98 -2.10 -1.51 1.40
C LYS A 98 -3.59 -1.58 1.13
N ILE A 99 -4.06 -2.79 0.82
CA ILE A 99 -5.46 -3.19 0.89
C ILE A 99 -5.55 -4.40 1.81
N ILE A 100 -6.49 -4.37 2.75
CA ILE A 100 -6.70 -5.44 3.72
C ILE A 100 -8.20 -5.70 3.81
N LEU A 101 -8.57 -6.98 3.83
CA LEU A 101 -9.92 -7.42 4.14
C LEU A 101 -9.98 -7.79 5.63
N PHE A 102 -10.80 -7.09 6.41
CA PHE A 102 -11.05 -7.35 7.83
C PHE A 102 -12.45 -7.95 7.99
N ASP A 103 -12.53 -9.26 8.21
CA ASP A 103 -13.78 -10.04 8.25
C ASP A 103 -14.62 -9.88 6.97
N LYS A 104 -15.40 -8.82 6.86
CA LYS A 104 -16.19 -8.42 5.68
C LYS A 104 -15.88 -7.01 5.18
N ASP A 105 -15.19 -6.17 5.96
CA ASP A 105 -14.90 -4.78 5.61
C ASP A 105 -13.57 -4.67 4.85
N ILE A 106 -13.54 -3.78 3.86
CA ILE A 106 -12.36 -3.54 3.04
C ILE A 106 -11.71 -2.26 3.50
N MET A 107 -10.41 -2.34 3.75
CA MET A 107 -9.58 -1.22 4.16
C MET A 107 -8.52 -0.94 3.11
N ILE A 108 -8.42 0.32 2.68
CA ILE A 108 -7.38 0.80 1.78
C ILE A 108 -6.60 1.92 2.46
N LEU A 109 -5.29 1.73 2.59
CA LEU A 109 -4.36 2.72 3.11
C LEU A 109 -3.74 3.50 1.96
N VAL A 110 -4.00 4.80 1.92
CA VAL A 110 -3.43 5.73 0.93
C VAL A 110 -2.51 6.73 1.63
N VAL A 111 -1.39 7.04 0.99
CA VAL A 111 -0.38 7.96 1.50
C VAL A 111 -0.05 9.02 0.45
N PHE A 112 -0.09 10.28 0.85
CA PHE A 112 0.38 11.42 0.08
C PHE A 112 1.66 11.99 0.69
N GLY A 113 2.57 12.45 -0.17
CA GLY A 113 3.84 13.01 0.24
C GLY A 113 4.97 12.00 0.43
N LEU A 114 4.86 10.79 -0.12
CA LEU A 114 6.03 9.89 -0.16
C LEU A 114 7.17 10.47 -1.02
N ARG A 115 8.39 9.96 -0.84
CA ARG A 115 9.55 10.35 -1.65
C ARG A 115 9.25 10.13 -3.14
N GLY A 116 9.54 11.15 -3.96
CA GLY A 116 9.21 11.18 -5.39
C GLY A 116 7.80 11.66 -5.73
N PHE A 117 6.94 11.81 -4.72
CA PHE A 117 5.54 12.25 -4.84
C PHE A 117 5.24 13.53 -4.07
N LYS A 118 6.26 14.15 -3.46
CA LYS A 118 6.10 15.33 -2.61
C LYS A 118 5.75 16.56 -3.42
N HIS A 119 4.73 17.30 -2.99
CA HIS A 119 4.32 18.57 -3.60
C HIS A 119 3.67 19.52 -2.57
N GLU A 120 3.53 20.80 -2.90
CA GLU A 120 3.16 21.85 -1.92
C GLU A 120 1.74 21.69 -1.33
N SER A 121 0.84 20.98 -2.02
CA SER A 121 -0.59 20.92 -1.70
C SER A 121 -1.08 19.52 -1.34
N GLU A 122 -0.24 18.70 -0.70
CA GLU A 122 -0.56 17.29 -0.36
C GLU A 122 -1.83 17.15 0.46
N ALA A 123 -2.04 17.99 1.49
CA ALA A 123 -3.24 17.94 2.32
C ALA A 123 -4.50 18.29 1.50
N GLN A 124 -4.39 19.25 0.59
CA GLN A 124 -5.49 19.61 -0.31
C GLN A 124 -5.79 18.48 -1.31
N ALA A 125 -4.76 17.87 -1.90
CA ALA A 125 -4.89 16.73 -2.80
C ALA A 125 -5.51 15.54 -2.08
N ALA A 126 -5.05 15.24 -0.86
CA ALA A 126 -5.60 14.20 0.01
C ALA A 126 -7.11 14.39 0.25
N LEU A 127 -7.56 15.60 0.60
CA LEU A 127 -8.99 15.88 0.82
C LEU A 127 -9.81 15.78 -0.47
N LYS A 128 -9.30 16.30 -1.60
CA LYS A 128 -9.98 16.18 -2.92
C LYS A 128 -10.09 14.72 -3.37
N CYS A 129 -9.04 13.92 -3.14
CA CYS A 129 -9.06 12.48 -3.39
C CYS A 129 -10.03 11.77 -2.47
N ALA A 130 -10.03 12.06 -1.16
CA ALA A 130 -10.95 11.46 -0.22
C ALA A 130 -12.40 11.70 -0.64
N TYR A 131 -12.75 12.94 -1.02
CA TYR A 131 -14.09 13.24 -1.53
C TYR A 131 -14.43 12.44 -2.80
N SER A 132 -13.53 12.42 -3.79
CA SER A 132 -13.75 11.69 -5.05
C SER A 132 -13.87 10.19 -4.82
N ILE A 133 -13.01 9.61 -3.97
CA ILE A 133 -13.05 8.19 -3.59
C ILE A 133 -14.37 7.88 -2.92
N LYS A 134 -14.77 8.65 -1.89
CA LYS A 134 -16.03 8.44 -1.17
C LYS A 134 -17.22 8.47 -2.14
N LYS A 135 -17.27 9.46 -3.03
CA LYS A 135 -18.34 9.58 -4.04
C LYS A 135 -18.40 8.37 -4.97
N SER A 136 -17.26 7.98 -5.56
CA SER A 136 -17.21 6.88 -6.53
C SER A 136 -17.48 5.52 -5.88
N LEU A 137 -16.93 5.26 -4.68
CA LEU A 137 -17.13 4.01 -3.98
C LEU A 137 -18.55 3.87 -3.41
N SER A 138 -19.18 4.97 -2.97
CA SER A 138 -20.57 4.94 -2.50
C SER A 138 -21.57 4.66 -3.63
N ALA A 139 -21.18 4.92 -4.88
CA ALA A 139 -21.99 4.62 -6.06
C ALA A 139 -21.77 3.20 -6.60
N LEU A 140 -20.84 2.44 -6.02
CA LEU A 140 -20.55 1.07 -6.44
C LEU A 140 -21.64 0.11 -5.95
N ASP A 141 -22.14 -0.74 -6.83
CA ASP A 141 -23.17 -1.71 -6.45
C ASP A 141 -22.64 -2.72 -5.42
N GLY A 142 -23.51 -3.11 -4.49
CA GLY A 142 -23.13 -3.97 -3.37
C GLY A 142 -22.38 -3.25 -2.24
N VAL A 143 -22.18 -1.94 -2.28
CA VAL A 143 -21.60 -1.16 -1.16
C VAL A 143 -22.71 -0.60 -0.27
N HIS A 144 -22.56 -0.77 1.03
CA HIS A 144 -23.48 -0.21 2.04
C HIS A 144 -22.99 1.12 2.58
N GLU A 145 -21.70 1.20 2.96
CA GLU A 145 -21.14 2.35 3.64
C GLU A 145 -19.69 2.59 3.21
N VAL A 146 -19.31 3.87 3.10
CA VAL A 146 -17.93 4.30 2.86
C VAL A 146 -17.55 5.41 3.83
N SER A 147 -16.47 5.16 4.58
CA SER A 147 -15.91 6.09 5.55
C SER A 147 -14.43 6.33 5.26
N ILE A 148 -13.97 7.56 5.46
CA ILE A 148 -12.58 7.93 5.18
C ILE A 148 -12.05 8.82 6.30
N GLY A 149 -11.05 8.33 7.01
CA GLY A 149 -10.29 9.12 7.97
C GLY A 149 -9.10 9.77 7.29
N VAL A 150 -8.95 11.11 7.40
CA VAL A 150 -7.83 11.86 6.83
C VAL A 150 -7.03 12.54 7.94
N THR A 151 -5.72 12.35 7.95
CA THR A 151 -4.82 13.05 8.89
C THR A 151 -3.53 13.45 8.21
N THR A 152 -2.86 14.47 8.73
CA THR A 152 -1.54 14.90 8.27
C THR A 152 -0.59 15.00 9.45
N GLY A 153 0.63 14.50 9.31
CA GLY A 153 1.65 14.61 10.35
C GLY A 153 2.90 13.79 10.05
N GLN A 154 3.84 13.82 10.98
CA GLN A 154 5.11 13.10 10.89
C GLN A 154 4.89 11.59 11.09
N VAL A 155 5.46 10.79 10.20
CA VAL A 155 5.48 9.32 10.28
C VAL A 155 6.86 8.79 9.95
N TYR A 156 7.14 7.61 10.46
CA TYR A 156 8.19 6.76 9.93
C TYR A 156 7.75 6.17 8.58
N CYS A 157 8.60 6.24 7.57
CA CYS A 157 8.47 5.56 6.29
C CYS A 157 9.68 4.64 6.11
N GLY A 158 9.50 3.42 5.63
CA GLY A 158 10.63 2.54 5.33
C GLY A 158 10.23 1.11 5.01
N VAL A 159 11.20 0.28 4.59
CA VAL A 159 10.99 -1.15 4.34
C VAL A 159 11.26 -1.92 5.63
N VAL A 160 10.25 -2.64 6.12
CA VAL A 160 10.28 -3.31 7.43
C VAL A 160 10.05 -4.81 7.25
N GLY A 161 10.84 -5.63 7.96
CA GLY A 161 10.70 -7.08 8.00
C GLY A 161 12.04 -7.81 7.79
N HIS A 162 11.96 -9.13 7.63
CA HIS A 162 13.12 -9.97 7.35
C HIS A 162 13.67 -9.67 5.94
N PRO A 163 14.99 -9.77 5.67
CA PRO A 163 15.54 -9.52 4.33
C PRO A 163 14.87 -10.31 3.19
N LEU A 164 14.38 -11.52 3.49
CA LEU A 164 13.64 -12.39 2.55
C LEU A 164 12.11 -12.17 2.55
N ARG A 165 11.56 -11.35 3.46
CA ARG A 165 10.13 -11.00 3.51
C ARG A 165 9.96 -9.69 4.28
N ARG A 166 9.86 -8.61 3.51
CA ARG A 166 9.73 -7.25 4.02
C ARG A 166 8.78 -6.45 3.14
N GLU A 167 8.14 -5.45 3.73
CA GLU A 167 7.15 -4.60 3.05
C GLU A 167 7.44 -3.13 3.38
N PHE A 168 7.18 -2.25 2.40
CA PHE A 168 7.17 -0.82 2.69
C PHE A 168 6.03 -0.50 3.64
N THR A 169 6.34 0.22 4.71
CA THR A 169 5.42 0.47 5.81
C THR A 169 5.54 1.93 6.26
N VAL A 170 4.39 2.51 6.56
CA VAL A 170 4.27 3.81 7.24
C VAL A 170 3.78 3.60 8.65
N ILE A 171 4.45 4.18 9.64
CA ILE A 171 4.16 3.98 11.08
C ILE A 171 4.13 5.34 11.76
N GLY A 172 3.06 5.61 12.51
CA GLY A 172 2.99 6.83 13.32
C GLY A 172 1.63 7.02 13.98
N ALA A 173 1.59 7.89 14.99
CA ALA A 173 0.36 8.19 15.73
C ALA A 173 -0.75 8.73 14.81
N ILE A 174 -0.39 9.48 13.75
CA ILE A 174 -1.37 9.99 12.79
C ILE A 174 -1.95 8.89 11.90
N VAL A 175 -1.19 7.83 11.60
CA VAL A 175 -1.70 6.67 10.85
C VAL A 175 -2.78 5.96 11.67
N ASN A 176 -2.49 5.75 12.96
CA ASN A 176 -3.44 5.15 13.90
C ASN A 176 -4.66 6.05 14.11
N LYS A 177 -4.48 7.37 14.16
CA LYS A 177 -5.58 8.33 14.29
C LYS A 177 -6.49 8.29 13.06
N ALA A 178 -5.94 8.25 11.85
CA ALA A 178 -6.74 8.11 10.62
C ALA A 178 -7.59 6.84 10.64
N ALA A 179 -7.01 5.71 11.10
CA ALA A 179 -7.72 4.45 11.26
C ALA A 179 -8.85 4.48 12.30
N ARG A 180 -8.87 5.46 13.22
CA ARG A 180 -9.91 5.62 14.25
C ARG A 180 -10.97 6.68 13.89
N LEU A 181 -10.70 7.52 12.89
CA LEU A 181 -11.64 8.51 12.38
C LEU A 181 -12.58 7.95 11.32
N MET A 182 -12.19 6.84 10.68
CA MET A 182 -12.99 6.15 9.67
C MET A 182 -14.09 5.30 10.30
#